data_AF-A0A0J8TZT3-F1
#
_entry.id   AF-A0A0J8TZT3-F1
#
_cell.length_a   1.000
_cell.length_b   1.000
_cell.length_c   1.000
_cell.angle_alpha   90.00
_cell.angle_beta   90.00
_cell.angle_gamma   90.00
#
_symmetry.space_group_name_H-M   'P 1'
#
loop_
_entity.id
_entity.type
_entity.pdbx_description
1 polymer ?
#
loop_
_entity_poly.entity_id
_entity_poly.type
_entity_poly.pdbx_seq_one_letter_code
_entity_poly.pdbx_strand_id
1 'polypeptide(L)'
;MAEQDALARKYVTSNKNAAKAALRRKKGHERYLEQTTAQIIQMEHHIYSIESANLNQETFNAMKNAGAAMKHINKGLTIENVDAVMDDVREQHAISEEIANVISSAPMGDTVDESELEIELDGLEQEAIDERMLKTGTVPVGDRLDSLPVAANGELKGKTKAQIEEEDEEAELEKLKAEMAM
;
A
#
# COMPACT_ATOMS: atom_id res chain seq x y z
N MET A 1 -4.64 -42.03 -57.24
CA MET A 1 -3.85 -43.13 -56.65
C MET A 1 -4.64 -44.43 -56.50
N ALA A 2 -5.85 -44.40 -55.91
CA ALA A 2 -6.70 -45.59 -55.76
C ALA A 2 -7.04 -46.29 -57.10
N GLU A 3 -7.29 -45.52 -58.15
CA GLU A 3 -7.55 -46.05 -59.50
C GLU A 3 -6.36 -46.83 -60.07
N GLN A 4 -5.12 -46.33 -59.89
CA GLN A 4 -3.92 -47.02 -60.36
C GLN A 4 -3.62 -48.28 -59.53
N ASP A 5 -3.99 -48.29 -58.25
CA ASP A 5 -3.92 -49.49 -57.41
C ASP A 5 -4.93 -50.55 -57.86
N ALA A 6 -6.16 -50.15 -58.17
CA ALA A 6 -7.19 -51.02 -58.71
C ALA A 6 -6.79 -51.61 -60.08
N LEU A 7 -6.23 -50.80 -60.97
CA LEU A 7 -5.69 -51.28 -62.26
C LEU A 7 -4.53 -52.26 -62.06
N ALA A 8 -3.62 -51.98 -61.11
CA ALA A 8 -2.50 -52.87 -60.82
C ALA A 8 -2.98 -54.23 -60.31
N ARG A 9 -3.96 -54.26 -59.40
CA ARG A 9 -4.60 -55.50 -58.90
C ARG A 9 -5.33 -56.26 -60.00
N LYS A 10 -6.02 -55.56 -60.91
CA LYS A 10 -6.74 -56.16 -62.04
C LYS A 10 -5.80 -56.87 -63.03
N TYR A 11 -4.63 -56.29 -63.31
CA TYR A 11 -3.69 -56.83 -64.30
C TYR A 11 -2.59 -57.73 -63.70
N VAL A 12 -2.55 -57.93 -62.37
CA VAL A 12 -1.44 -58.62 -61.71
C VAL A 12 -1.25 -60.07 -62.17
N THR A 13 -2.35 -60.76 -62.49
CA THR A 13 -2.35 -62.17 -62.94
C THR A 13 -2.38 -62.32 -64.46
N SER A 14 -2.88 -61.31 -65.20
CA SER A 14 -3.11 -61.39 -66.65
C SER A 14 -2.06 -60.65 -67.48
N ASN A 15 -1.59 -59.49 -67.02
CA ASN A 15 -0.60 -58.68 -67.74
C ASN A 15 0.32 -57.94 -66.77
N LYS A 16 1.43 -58.60 -66.44
CA LYS A 16 2.44 -58.10 -65.50
C LYS A 16 3.06 -56.76 -65.92
N ASN A 17 3.14 -56.47 -67.22
CA ASN A 17 3.69 -55.21 -67.72
C ASN A 17 2.72 -54.05 -67.49
N ALA A 18 1.42 -54.27 -67.75
CA ALA A 18 0.38 -53.29 -67.47
C ALA A 18 0.26 -53.00 -65.95
N ALA A 19 0.32 -54.04 -65.11
CA ALA A 19 0.33 -53.89 -63.66
C ALA A 19 1.54 -53.07 -63.16
N LYS A 20 2.75 -53.35 -63.68
CA LYS A 20 3.96 -52.57 -63.38
C LYS A 20 3.86 -51.11 -63.81
N ALA A 21 3.26 -50.83 -64.97
CA ALA A 21 3.05 -49.45 -65.44
C ALA A 21 2.10 -48.67 -64.52
N ALA A 22 1.00 -49.30 -64.08
CA ALA A 22 0.06 -48.69 -63.12
C ALA A 22 0.74 -48.41 -61.76
N LEU A 23 1.54 -49.35 -61.24
CA LEU A 23 2.31 -49.13 -60.01
C LEU A 23 3.34 -48.01 -60.12
N ARG A 24 4.01 -47.87 -61.28
CA ARG A 24 4.94 -46.74 -61.52
C ARG A 24 4.22 -45.40 -61.48
N ARG A 25 3.04 -45.30 -62.11
CA ARG A 25 2.22 -44.07 -62.05
C ARG A 25 1.77 -43.76 -60.63
N LYS A 26 1.31 -44.78 -59.89
CA LYS A 26 0.95 -44.64 -58.47
C LYS A 26 2.11 -44.06 -57.65
N LYS A 27 3.31 -44.66 -57.73
CA LYS A 27 4.51 -44.16 -57.05
C LYS A 27 4.91 -42.75 -57.46
N GLY A 28 4.75 -42.40 -58.75
CA GLY A 28 4.98 -41.04 -59.23
C GLY A 28 4.08 -40.04 -58.52
N HIS A 29 2.78 -40.33 -58.45
CA HIS A 29 1.81 -39.47 -57.75
C HIS A 29 2.06 -39.39 -56.23
N GLU A 30 2.46 -40.49 -55.58
CA GLU A 30 2.86 -40.48 -54.16
C GLU A 30 4.04 -39.54 -53.92
N ARG A 31 5.07 -39.59 -54.79
CA ARG A 31 6.22 -38.69 -54.70
C ARG A 31 5.84 -37.23 -54.94
N TYR A 32 4.97 -36.95 -55.91
CA TYR A 32 4.49 -35.59 -56.14
C TYR A 32 3.67 -35.05 -54.96
N LEU A 33 2.86 -35.90 -54.33
CA LEU A 33 2.12 -35.54 -53.12
C LEU A 33 3.09 -35.18 -52.00
N GLU A 34 4.08 -36.02 -51.72
CA GLU A 34 5.10 -35.77 -50.70
C GLU A 34 5.85 -34.46 -50.95
N GLN A 35 6.28 -34.22 -52.19
CA GLN A 35 6.95 -32.98 -52.58
C GLN A 35 6.03 -31.75 -52.40
N THR A 36 4.76 -31.85 -52.79
CA THR A 36 3.79 -30.75 -52.64
C THR A 36 3.53 -30.46 -51.16
N THR A 37 3.39 -31.49 -50.33
CA THR A 37 3.24 -31.34 -48.88
C THR A 37 4.47 -30.66 -48.26
N ALA A 38 5.67 -31.05 -48.67
CA ALA A 38 6.90 -30.39 -48.21
C ALA A 38 6.95 -28.91 -48.62
N GLN A 39 6.50 -28.58 -49.84
CA GLN A 39 6.39 -27.21 -50.32
C GLN A 39 5.35 -26.40 -49.53
N ILE A 40 4.21 -27.01 -49.16
CA ILE A 40 3.20 -26.37 -48.31
C ILE A 40 3.81 -25.98 -46.96
N ILE A 41 4.50 -26.90 -46.29
CA ILE A 41 5.17 -26.64 -45.00
C ILE A 41 6.19 -25.50 -45.13
N GLN A 42 6.95 -25.46 -46.23
CA GLN A 42 7.89 -24.36 -46.49
C GLN A 42 7.16 -23.02 -46.68
N MET A 43 6.03 -23.01 -47.40
CA MET A 43 5.22 -21.79 -47.56
C MET A 43 4.62 -21.32 -46.24
N GLU A 44 4.13 -22.23 -45.39
CA GLU A 44 3.65 -21.91 -44.05
C GLU A 44 4.75 -21.27 -43.19
N HIS A 45 5.97 -21.81 -43.25
CA HIS A 45 7.12 -21.21 -42.57
C HIS A 45 7.44 -19.80 -43.09
N HIS A 46 7.36 -19.60 -44.41
CA HIS A 46 7.56 -18.27 -45.01
C HIS A 46 6.47 -17.28 -44.59
N ILE A 47 5.20 -17.71 -44.53
CA ILE A 47 4.10 -16.89 -44.03
C ILE A 47 4.39 -16.44 -42.59
N TYR A 48 4.72 -17.38 -41.71
CA TYR A 48 5.07 -17.05 -40.31
C TYR A 48 6.24 -16.06 -40.23
N SER A 49 7.28 -16.27 -41.05
CA SER A 49 8.44 -15.36 -41.07
C SER A 49 8.06 -13.95 -41.54
N ILE A 50 7.16 -13.81 -42.53
CA ILE A 50 6.66 -12.52 -43.02
C ILE A 50 5.77 -11.85 -41.96
N GLU A 51 4.89 -12.61 -41.31
CA GLU A 51 4.05 -12.10 -40.23
C GLU A 51 4.89 -11.58 -39.06
N SER A 52 5.92 -12.34 -38.65
CA SER A 52 6.88 -11.90 -37.64
C SER A 52 7.62 -10.64 -38.07
N ALA A 53 8.08 -10.57 -39.32
CA ALA A 53 8.75 -9.39 -39.85
C ALA A 53 7.84 -8.15 -39.87
N ASN A 54 6.56 -8.31 -40.22
CA ASN A 54 5.58 -7.22 -40.19
C ASN A 54 5.33 -6.71 -38.76
N LEU A 55 5.15 -7.63 -37.79
CA LEU A 55 4.99 -7.25 -36.38
C LEU A 55 6.23 -6.52 -35.84
N ASN A 56 7.43 -6.97 -36.22
CA ASN A 56 8.67 -6.30 -35.87
C ASN A 56 8.76 -4.91 -36.51
N GLN A 57 8.33 -4.76 -37.76
CA GLN A 57 8.29 -3.48 -38.46
C GLN A 57 7.32 -2.49 -37.80
N GLU A 58 6.14 -2.96 -37.40
CA GLU A 58 5.15 -2.14 -36.69
C GLU A 58 5.68 -1.70 -35.32
N THR A 59 6.26 -2.64 -34.56
CA THR A 59 6.91 -2.35 -33.28
C THR A 59 8.01 -1.30 -33.44
N PHE A 60 8.85 -1.45 -34.47
CA PHE A 60 9.91 -0.49 -34.77
C PHE A 60 9.34 0.90 -35.11
N ASN A 61 8.27 0.98 -35.90
CA ASN A 61 7.61 2.23 -36.22
C ASN A 61 7.02 2.90 -34.97
N ALA A 62 6.40 2.13 -34.08
CA ALA A 62 5.89 2.62 -32.80
C ALA A 62 7.04 3.16 -31.92
N MET A 63 8.15 2.43 -31.83
CA MET A 63 9.35 2.89 -31.10
C MET A 63 9.93 4.17 -31.70
N LYS A 64 9.97 4.30 -33.02
CA LYS A 64 10.43 5.52 -33.71
C LYS A 64 9.54 6.72 -33.35
N ASN A 65 8.22 6.53 -33.36
CA ASN A 65 7.27 7.58 -32.98
C ASN A 65 7.40 7.96 -31.50
N ALA A 66 7.55 6.97 -30.61
CA ALA A 66 7.80 7.20 -29.19
C ALA A 66 9.11 7.98 -28.97
N GLY A 67 10.19 7.61 -29.66
CA GLY A 67 11.46 8.33 -29.61
C GLY A 67 11.36 9.78 -30.10
N ALA A 68 10.59 10.04 -31.17
CA ALA A 68 10.33 11.39 -31.64
C ALA A 68 9.51 12.22 -30.63
N ALA A 69 8.47 11.62 -30.02
CA ALA A 69 7.67 12.25 -28.98
C ALA A 69 8.51 12.58 -27.74
N MET A 70 9.34 11.63 -27.27
CA MET A 70 10.28 11.84 -26.17
C MET A 70 11.27 12.96 -26.46
N LYS A 71 11.81 13.01 -27.69
CA LYS A 71 12.70 14.10 -28.11
C LYS A 71 12.00 15.45 -28.10
N HIS A 72 10.72 15.50 -28.48
CA HIS A 72 9.92 16.72 -28.43
C HIS A 72 9.65 17.17 -26.98
N ILE A 73 9.24 16.25 -26.10
CA ILE A 73 9.04 16.52 -24.66
C ILE A 73 10.33 17.06 -24.05
N ASN A 74 11.46 16.38 -24.29
CA ASN A 74 12.75 16.79 -23.74
C ASN A 74 13.28 18.10 -24.34
N LYS A 75 12.85 18.47 -25.56
CA LYS A 75 13.20 19.77 -26.15
C LYS A 75 12.60 20.95 -25.39
N GLY A 76 11.47 20.75 -24.69
CA GLY A 76 10.89 21.76 -23.79
C GLY A 76 11.54 21.78 -22.41
N LEU A 77 12.21 20.70 -22.00
CA LEU A 77 12.93 20.55 -20.74
C LEU A 77 14.43 20.85 -20.90
N THR A 78 14.77 21.98 -21.52
CA THR A 78 16.17 22.44 -21.51
C THR A 78 16.54 22.90 -20.10
N ILE A 79 17.83 22.83 -19.75
CA ILE A 79 18.32 23.31 -18.45
C ILE A 79 17.90 24.77 -18.24
N GLU A 80 17.93 25.61 -19.28
CA GLU A 80 17.51 27.00 -19.16
C GLU A 80 16.02 27.15 -18.78
N ASN A 81 15.15 26.29 -19.31
CA ASN A 81 13.72 26.31 -18.97
C ASN A 81 13.47 25.76 -17.56
N VAL A 82 14.26 24.78 -17.10
CA VAL A 82 14.16 24.24 -15.74
C VAL A 82 14.64 25.28 -14.73
N ASP A 83 15.74 25.98 -15.01
CA ASP A 83 16.24 27.07 -14.16
C ASP A 83 15.23 28.21 -14.09
N ALA A 84 14.65 28.63 -15.22
CA ALA A 84 13.59 29.65 -15.25
C ALA A 84 12.35 29.25 -14.44
N VAL A 85 11.87 28.00 -14.57
CA VAL A 85 10.73 27.52 -13.79
C VAL A 85 11.07 27.41 -12.30
N MET A 86 12.29 27.01 -11.94
CA MET A 86 12.72 26.97 -10.54
C MET A 86 12.85 28.36 -9.92
N ASP A 87 13.27 29.36 -10.70
CA ASP A 87 13.30 30.74 -10.26
C ASP A 87 11.89 31.32 -10.12
N ASP A 88 10.96 31.06 -11.06
CA ASP A 88 9.54 31.43 -10.92
C ASP A 88 8.91 30.80 -9.67
N VAL A 89 9.20 29.52 -9.39
CA VAL A 89 8.70 28.82 -8.19
C VAL A 89 9.25 29.44 -6.91
N ARG A 90 10.53 29.83 -6.88
CA ARG A 90 11.13 30.53 -5.74
C ARG A 90 10.51 31.90 -5.53
N GLU A 91 10.26 32.65 -6.61
CA GLU A 91 9.59 33.94 -6.55
C GLU A 91 8.16 33.80 -6.03
N GLN A 92 7.39 32.82 -6.52
CA GLN A 92 6.04 32.54 -6.02
C GLN A 92 6.04 32.09 -4.54
N HIS A 93 7.06 31.34 -4.11
CA HIS A 93 7.23 30.99 -2.70
C HIS A 93 7.52 32.22 -1.85
N ALA A 94 8.39 33.12 -2.32
CA ALA A 94 8.71 34.37 -1.63
C ALA A 94 7.48 35.29 -1.51
N ILE A 95 6.68 35.41 -2.57
CA ILE A 95 5.40 36.14 -2.54
C ILE A 95 4.43 35.50 -1.54
N SER A 96 4.37 34.17 -1.49
CA SER A 96 3.51 33.46 -0.54
C SER A 96 3.94 33.68 0.92
N GLU A 97 5.24 33.69 1.19
CA GLU A 97 5.78 34.07 2.51
C GLU A 97 5.50 35.53 2.84
N GLU A 98 5.63 36.44 1.88
CA GLU A 98 5.29 37.85 2.07
C GLU A 98 3.80 38.03 2.38
N ILE A 99 2.92 37.32 1.66
CA ILE A 99 1.47 37.31 1.95
C ILE A 99 1.21 36.75 3.35
N ALA A 100 1.85 35.65 3.74
CA ALA A 100 1.70 35.08 5.08
C ALA A 100 2.20 36.04 6.18
N ASN A 101 3.29 36.74 5.92
CA ASN A 101 3.83 37.76 6.81
C ASN A 101 2.93 39.00 6.89
N VAL A 102 2.34 39.45 5.79
CA VAL A 102 1.37 40.56 5.77
C VAL A 102 0.06 40.16 6.44
N ILE A 103 -0.42 38.93 6.26
CA ILE A 103 -1.62 38.42 6.95
C ILE A 103 -1.39 38.28 8.46
N SER A 104 -0.18 37.88 8.88
CA SER A 104 0.15 37.76 10.31
C SER A 104 0.55 39.10 10.96
N SER A 105 1.06 40.06 10.18
CA SER A 105 1.41 41.41 10.66
C SER A 105 0.29 42.43 10.49
N ALA A 106 -0.74 42.14 9.68
CA ALA A 106 -2.02 42.80 9.80
C ALA A 106 -2.48 42.59 11.24
N PRO A 107 -2.82 43.66 11.98
CA PRO A 107 -3.38 43.49 13.30
C PRO A 107 -4.66 42.69 13.09
N MET A 108 -4.62 41.39 13.41
CA MET A 108 -5.83 40.61 13.65
C MET A 108 -6.61 41.48 14.64
N GLY A 109 -7.72 42.05 14.16
CA GLY A 109 -8.50 43.01 14.91
C GLY A 109 -8.81 42.45 16.29
N ASP A 110 -8.59 43.30 17.30
CA ASP A 110 -8.57 43.01 18.73
C ASP A 110 -7.76 41.78 19.12
N THR A 111 -6.61 42.03 19.74
CA THR A 111 -6.08 41.08 20.73
C THR A 111 -7.21 40.82 21.71
N VAL A 112 -7.82 39.64 21.65
CA VAL A 112 -8.85 39.23 22.60
C VAL A 112 -8.26 39.45 23.99
N ASP A 113 -8.93 40.26 24.82
CA ASP A 113 -8.46 40.55 26.16
C ASP A 113 -8.61 39.27 26.99
N GLU A 114 -7.48 38.60 27.26
CA GLU A 114 -7.44 37.38 28.08
C GLU A 114 -8.12 37.61 29.45
N SER A 115 -8.09 38.82 29.99
CA SER A 115 -8.74 39.13 31.27
C SER A 115 -10.27 39.19 31.17
N GLU A 116 -10.82 39.61 30.03
CA GLU A 116 -12.27 39.58 29.78
C GLU A 116 -12.76 38.13 29.60
N LEU A 117 -11.97 37.30 28.90
CA LEU A 117 -12.20 35.86 28.75
C LEU A 117 -12.17 35.11 30.09
N GLU A 118 -11.21 35.40 30.97
CA GLU A 118 -11.12 34.79 32.30
C GLU A 118 -12.36 35.12 33.15
N ILE A 119 -12.84 36.36 33.09
CA ILE A 119 -14.05 36.78 33.81
C ILE A 119 -15.30 36.06 33.28
N GLU A 120 -15.43 35.93 31.96
CA GLU A 120 -16.56 35.20 31.36
C GLU A 120 -16.51 33.70 31.70
N LEU A 121 -15.31 33.09 31.71
CA LEU A 121 -15.10 31.69 32.06
C LEU A 121 -15.45 31.42 33.53
N ASP A 122 -14.98 32.25 34.46
CA ASP A 122 -15.30 32.15 35.89
C ASP A 122 -16.83 32.23 36.13
N GLY A 123 -17.52 33.09 35.37
CA GLY A 123 -18.98 33.19 35.41
C GLY A 123 -19.68 31.89 35.01
N LEU A 124 -19.24 31.29 33.90
CA LEU A 124 -19.78 30.02 33.41
C LEU A 124 -19.50 28.84 34.37
N GLU A 125 -18.33 28.82 35.01
CA GLU A 125 -17.99 27.80 36.01
C GLU A 125 -18.89 27.90 37.25
N GLN A 126 -19.14 29.12 37.74
CA GLN A 126 -20.02 29.34 38.89
C GLN A 126 -21.46 28.93 38.57
N GLU A 127 -21.98 29.28 37.39
CA GLU A 127 -23.31 28.85 36.95
C GLU A 127 -23.43 27.32 36.90
N ALA A 128 -22.40 26.62 36.41
CA ALA A 128 -22.38 25.16 36.36
C ALA A 128 -22.32 24.52 37.76
N ILE A 129 -21.58 25.11 38.70
CA ILE A 129 -21.52 24.65 40.10
C ILE A 129 -22.87 24.84 40.78
N ASP A 130 -23.51 25.99 40.60
CA ASP A 130 -24.82 26.29 41.18
C ASP A 130 -25.89 25.34 40.64
N GLU A 131 -25.88 25.06 39.33
CA GLU A 131 -26.79 24.08 38.73
C GLU A 131 -26.55 22.67 39.28
N ARG A 132 -25.29 22.30 39.54
CA ARG A 132 -24.94 21.00 40.12
C ARG A 132 -25.35 20.91 41.59
N MET A 133 -25.20 21.98 42.37
CA MET A 133 -25.63 22.03 43.77
C MET A 133 -27.15 21.98 43.93
N LEU A 134 -27.89 22.66 43.05
CA LEU A 134 -29.36 22.56 43.00
C LEU A 134 -29.85 21.14 42.71
N LYS A 135 -29.06 20.34 41.99
CA LYS A 135 -29.37 18.93 41.68
C LYS A 135 -28.97 17.95 42.79
N THR A 136 -28.10 18.32 43.73
CA THR A 136 -27.74 17.48 44.88
C THR A 136 -28.73 17.73 46.02
N GLY A 137 -29.77 16.88 46.09
CA GLY A 137 -30.83 16.96 47.10
C GLY A 137 -30.35 16.91 48.57
N THR A 138 -31.20 17.44 49.45
CA THR A 138 -30.98 17.58 50.91
C THR A 138 -30.49 16.28 51.57
N VAL A 139 -29.35 16.37 52.26
CA VAL A 139 -28.80 15.25 53.05
C VAL A 139 -29.64 15.07 54.32
N PRO A 140 -30.21 13.87 54.61
CA PRO A 140 -30.92 13.64 55.85
C PRO A 140 -29.92 13.35 56.97
N VAL A 141 -29.71 14.30 57.88
CA VAL A 141 -29.00 14.04 59.14
C VAL A 141 -29.98 13.36 60.10
N GLY A 142 -30.12 12.05 59.96
CA GLY A 142 -30.96 11.20 60.80
C GLY A 142 -30.14 10.40 61.82
N ASP A 143 -29.98 10.99 62.99
CA ASP A 143 -29.76 10.41 64.32
C ASP A 143 -29.76 8.85 64.43
N ARG A 144 -28.57 8.22 64.50
CA ARG A 144 -28.38 6.81 64.92
C ARG A 144 -26.97 6.58 65.50
N LEU A 145 -26.69 7.11 66.69
CA LEU A 145 -25.45 6.79 67.43
C LEU A 145 -25.50 5.43 68.16
N ASP A 146 -26.66 4.76 68.20
CA ASP A 146 -26.91 3.60 69.09
C ASP A 146 -26.78 2.21 68.41
N SER A 147 -26.17 2.08 67.24
CA SER A 147 -26.08 0.77 66.55
C SER A 147 -24.70 0.40 66.01
N LEU A 148 -23.62 0.74 66.72
CA LEU A 148 -22.30 0.17 66.41
C LEU A 148 -22.13 -1.19 67.13
N PRO A 149 -21.90 -2.30 66.40
CA PRO A 149 -21.62 -3.60 67.02
C PRO A 149 -20.23 -3.60 67.66
N VAL A 150 -20.14 -4.22 68.85
CA VAL A 150 -18.90 -4.38 69.61
C VAL A 150 -17.88 -5.19 68.79
N ALA A 151 -16.67 -4.64 68.61
CA ALA A 151 -15.60 -5.25 67.84
C ALA A 151 -15.23 -6.65 68.39
N ALA A 152 -15.20 -7.65 67.51
CA ALA A 152 -14.76 -9.00 67.84
C ALA A 152 -13.24 -9.04 67.97
N ASN A 153 -12.77 -9.21 69.21
CA ASN A 153 -11.36 -9.48 69.53
C ASN A 153 -11.00 -10.92 69.14
N GLY A 154 -10.35 -11.09 67.99
CA GLY A 154 -9.74 -12.34 67.55
C GLY A 154 -8.47 -12.04 66.75
N GLU A 155 -7.34 -12.63 67.16
CA GLU A 155 -6.01 -12.36 66.63
C GLU A 155 -5.90 -12.71 65.12
N LEU A 156 -5.66 -11.69 64.30
CA LEU A 156 -5.24 -11.87 62.91
C LEU A 156 -3.79 -12.37 62.91
N LYS A 157 -3.60 -13.70 62.88
CA LYS A 157 -2.28 -14.31 62.71
C LYS A 157 -1.75 -14.06 61.31
N GLY A 158 -0.83 -13.10 61.20
CA GLY A 158 0.03 -12.88 60.04
C GLY A 158 0.59 -11.46 60.06
N LYS A 159 1.93 -11.32 60.14
CA LYS A 159 2.57 -10.00 59.97
C LYS A 159 2.13 -9.44 58.62
N THR A 160 1.54 -8.26 58.64
CA THR A 160 1.12 -7.58 57.40
C THR A 160 2.37 -7.13 56.64
N LYS A 161 2.27 -7.00 55.32
CA LYS A 161 3.40 -6.59 54.47
C LYS A 161 4.04 -5.27 54.94
N ALA A 162 3.22 -4.35 55.47
CA ALA A 162 3.67 -3.09 56.07
C ALA A 162 4.55 -3.29 57.31
N GLN A 163 4.25 -4.28 58.17
CA GLN A 163 5.09 -4.58 59.34
C GLN A 163 6.42 -5.23 58.97
N ILE A 164 6.49 -5.95 57.85
CA ILE A 164 7.73 -6.54 57.35
C ILE A 164 8.64 -5.43 56.79
N GLU A 165 8.05 -4.47 56.06
CA GLU A 165 8.78 -3.31 55.53
C GLU A 165 9.30 -2.40 56.67
N GLU A 166 8.50 -2.15 57.72
CA GLU A 166 8.97 -1.36 58.88
C GLU A 166 10.11 -2.05 59.66
N GLU A 167 10.07 -3.38 59.83
CA GLU A 167 11.13 -4.12 60.53
C GLU A 167 12.47 -4.09 59.76
N ASP A 168 12.42 -4.10 58.42
CA ASP A 168 13.60 -4.02 57.55
C ASP A 168 14.20 -2.61 57.57
N GLU A 169 13.36 -1.57 57.53
CA GLU A 169 13.80 -0.17 57.63
C GLU A 169 14.43 0.14 59.00
N GLU A 170 13.86 -0.38 60.09
CA GLU A 170 14.40 -0.17 61.44
C GLU A 170 15.76 -0.87 61.63
N ALA A 171 15.93 -2.07 61.07
CA ALA A 171 17.21 -2.79 61.08
C ALA A 171 18.31 -2.05 60.30
N GLU A 172 17.99 -1.44 59.16
CA GLU A 172 18.95 -0.61 58.42
C GLU A 172 19.35 0.65 59.21
N LEU A 173 18.39 1.33 59.84
CA LEU A 173 18.64 2.50 60.68
C LEU A 173 19.56 2.20 61.86
N GLU A 174 19.39 1.04 62.52
CA GLU A 174 20.23 0.65 63.65
C GLU A 174 21.67 0.33 63.22
N LYS A 175 21.83 -0.32 62.06
CA LYS A 175 23.15 -0.58 61.47
C LYS A 175 23.88 0.73 61.12
N LEU A 176 23.16 1.71 60.58
CA LEU A 176 23.71 3.03 60.25
C LEU A 176 24.09 3.83 61.50
N LYS A 177 23.30 3.72 62.58
CA LYS A 177 23.66 4.30 63.90
C LYS A 177 24.89 3.63 64.53
N ALA A 178 25.04 2.32 64.39
CA ALA A 178 26.20 1.59 64.88
C ALA A 178 27.48 1.94 64.10
N GLU A 179 27.38 2.19 62.80
CA GLU A 179 28.50 2.63 61.95
C GLU A 179 28.92 4.08 62.25
N MET A 180 27.98 4.96 62.62
CA MET A 180 28.29 6.34 63.05
C MET A 180 28.78 6.44 64.52
N ALA A 181 28.76 5.35 65.29
CA ALA A 181 29.20 5.30 66.68
C ALA A 181 30.58 4.63 66.89
N MET A 182 31.27 4.25 65.80
CA MET A 182 32.71 3.91 65.76
C MET A 182 33.51 5.04 65.12
#